data_AF-A0A433TAS9-F1
#
_entry.id   AF-A0A433TAS9-F1
#
_cell.length_a   1.000
_cell.length_b   1.000
_cell.length_c   1.000
_cell.angle_alpha   90.00
_cell.angle_beta   90.00
_cell.angle_gamma   90.00
#
_symmetry.space_group_name_H-M   'P 1'
#
loop_
_entity.id
_entity.type
_entity.pdbx_description
1 polymer ?
#
loop_
_entity_poly.entity_id
_entity_poly.type
_entity_poly.pdbx_seq_one_letter_code
_entity_poly.pdbx_strand_id
1 'polypeptide(L)'
;MMHASGSRLMLDLKQGMHNQQSHIETVLRAKQLEFQLIDIAKDSSKKDEMREKCGNDTAVAPQIFNDDVYIGNYPAFAQAVEEERILEFLKIA
;
A
#
# COMPACT_ATOMS: atom_id res chain seq x y z
N MET A 1 -9.10 -29.88 33.32
CA MET A 1 -8.66 -28.48 33.22
C MET A 1 -8.14 -28.24 31.82
N MET A 2 -8.64 -27.22 31.14
CA MET A 2 -8.08 -26.70 29.88
C MET A 2 -6.70 -26.09 30.14
N HIS A 3 -5.76 -26.21 29.21
CA HIS A 3 -4.91 -25.08 28.79
C HIS A 3 -4.42 -25.32 27.35
N ALA A 4 -4.42 -24.24 26.58
CA ALA A 4 -4.58 -24.18 25.14
C ALA A 4 -3.29 -24.25 24.31
N SER A 5 -3.52 -24.53 23.01
CA SER A 5 -2.65 -24.39 21.83
C SER A 5 -1.59 -23.30 21.91
N GLY A 6 -0.34 -23.66 21.61
CA GLY A 6 0.71 -22.72 21.22
C GLY A 6 0.74 -22.54 19.70
N SER A 7 -0.15 -21.72 19.16
CA SER A 7 -0.12 -21.32 17.75
C SER A 7 1.11 -20.42 17.51
N ARG A 8 2.09 -20.89 16.74
CA ARG A 8 3.26 -20.10 16.36
C ARG A 8 2.87 -19.13 15.24
N LEU A 9 2.62 -17.86 15.59
CA LEU A 9 2.49 -16.77 14.61
C LEU A 9 3.85 -16.58 13.90
N MET A 10 3.93 -16.94 12.62
CA MET A 10 5.05 -16.60 11.74
C MET A 10 4.59 -15.43 10.86
N LEU A 11 4.99 -14.22 11.21
CA LEU A 11 4.69 -13.00 10.46
C LEU A 11 5.84 -12.72 9.48
N ASP A 12 5.67 -13.10 8.21
CA ASP A 12 6.56 -12.63 7.14
C ASP A 12 6.14 -11.23 6.67
N LEU A 13 6.59 -10.23 7.42
CA LEU A 13 6.30 -8.82 7.13
C LEU A 13 7.03 -8.30 5.88
N LYS A 14 8.02 -9.02 5.33
CA LYS A 14 8.75 -8.60 4.13
C LYS A 14 8.09 -9.10 2.85
N GLN A 15 7.65 -10.35 2.80
CA GLN A 15 6.95 -10.87 1.62
C GLN A 15 5.60 -10.21 1.42
N GLY A 16 4.86 -9.93 2.49
CA GLY A 16 3.58 -9.23 2.41
C GLY A 16 3.69 -7.87 1.70
N MET A 17 4.66 -7.03 2.12
CA MET A 17 4.87 -5.71 1.53
C MET A 17 5.31 -5.78 0.06
N HIS A 18 6.21 -6.71 -0.27
CA HIS A 18 6.66 -6.93 -1.65
C HIS A 18 5.51 -7.40 -2.56
N ASN A 19 4.67 -8.32 -2.07
CA ASN A 19 3.53 -8.83 -2.82
C ASN A 19 2.48 -7.75 -3.06
N GLN A 20 2.24 -6.88 -2.07
CA GLN A 20 1.34 -5.72 -2.21
C GLN A 20 1.84 -4.73 -3.25
N GLN A 21 3.14 -4.37 -3.21
CA GLN A 21 3.77 -3.50 -4.22
C GLN A 21 3.69 -4.11 -5.62
N SER A 22 4.04 -5.40 -5.76
CA SER A 22 3.98 -6.13 -7.02
C SER A 22 2.55 -6.18 -7.60
N HIS A 23 1.54 -6.37 -6.74
CA HIS A 23 0.14 -6.37 -7.16
C HIS A 23 -0.29 -4.98 -7.67
N ILE A 24 0.04 -3.91 -6.95
CA ILE A 24 -0.25 -2.54 -7.38
C ILE A 24 0.37 -2.27 -8.75
N GLU A 25 1.65 -2.56 -8.93
CA GLU A 25 2.33 -2.37 -10.23
C GLU A 25 1.66 -3.14 -11.36
N THR A 26 1.30 -4.40 -11.11
CA THR A 26 0.65 -5.26 -12.12
C THR A 26 -0.65 -4.64 -12.60
N VAL A 27 -1.49 -4.17 -11.68
CA VAL A 27 -2.77 -3.53 -11.99
C VAL A 27 -2.57 -2.21 -12.74
N LEU A 28 -1.67 -1.34 -12.27
CA LEU A 28 -1.41 -0.04 -12.92
C LEU A 28 -0.87 -0.23 -14.35
N ARG A 29 0.05 -1.17 -14.55
CA ARG A 29 0.58 -1.53 -15.88
C ARG A 29 -0.51 -2.10 -16.78
N ALA A 30 -1.38 -2.98 -16.27
CA ALA A 30 -2.50 -3.53 -17.04
C ALA A 30 -3.51 -2.45 -17.48
N LYS A 31 -3.63 -1.36 -16.71
CA LYS A 31 -4.42 -0.18 -17.05
C LYS A 31 -3.67 0.86 -17.89
N GLN A 32 -2.41 0.60 -18.24
CA GLN A 32 -1.53 1.52 -18.99
C GLN A 32 -1.41 2.91 -18.32
N LEU A 33 -1.40 2.93 -16.98
CA LEU A 33 -1.21 4.15 -16.21
C LEU A 33 0.28 4.40 -16.01
N GLU A 34 0.70 5.64 -16.17
CA GLU A 34 2.03 6.11 -15.79
C GLU A 34 2.09 6.27 -14.26
N PHE A 35 3.18 5.81 -13.63
CA PHE A 35 3.37 5.93 -12.19
C PHE A 35 4.85 5.97 -11.83
N GLN A 36 5.15 6.57 -10.68
CA GLN A 36 6.50 6.59 -10.10
C GLN A 36 6.53 5.76 -8.82
N LEU A 37 7.57 4.93 -8.68
CA LEU A 37 7.90 4.26 -7.42
C LEU A 37 8.88 5.11 -6.62
N ILE A 38 8.52 5.43 -5.38
CA ILE A 38 9.39 6.16 -4.44
C ILE A 38 9.83 5.18 -3.36
N ASP A 39 11.13 4.82 -3.37
CA ASP A 39 11.72 3.95 -2.33
C ASP A 39 11.99 4.76 -1.06
N ILE A 40 11.12 4.60 -0.06
CA ILE A 40 11.24 5.24 1.25
C ILE A 40 12.11 4.45 2.24
N ALA A 41 12.59 3.25 1.89
CA ALA A 41 13.34 2.41 2.82
C ALA A 41 14.74 2.95 3.11
N LYS A 42 15.29 3.74 2.17
CA LYS A 42 16.66 4.27 2.24
C LYS A 42 16.73 5.75 2.64
N ASP A 43 15.60 6.43 2.71
CA ASP A 43 15.52 7.86 3.00
C ASP A 43 14.44 8.12 4.06
N SER A 44 14.89 8.42 5.28
CA SER A 44 13.98 8.73 6.39
C SER A 44 13.14 9.96 6.13
N SER A 45 13.65 10.96 5.40
CA SER A 45 12.89 12.18 5.08
C SER A 45 11.68 11.87 4.20
N LYS A 46 11.83 10.95 3.23
CA LYS A 46 10.72 10.50 2.37
C LYS A 46 9.70 9.65 3.12
N LYS A 47 10.15 8.86 4.10
CA LYS A 47 9.25 8.13 4.99
C LYS A 47 8.44 9.08 5.87
N ASP A 48 9.07 10.13 6.40
CA ASP A 48 8.40 11.13 7.22
C ASP A 48 7.43 11.97 6.40
N GLU A 49 7.81 12.39 5.19
CA GLU A 49 6.93 13.07 4.23
C GLU A 49 5.69 12.23 3.91
N MET A 50 5.85 10.93 3.63
CA MET A 50 4.73 10.01 3.39
C MET A 50 3.77 9.97 4.59
N ARG A 51 4.30 9.86 5.82
CA ARG A 51 3.50 9.79 7.05
C ARG A 51 2.75 11.09 7.32
N GLU A 52 3.40 12.23 7.12
CA GLU A 52 2.80 13.55 7.23
C GLU A 52 1.65 13.70 6.24
N LYS A 53 1.88 13.39 4.96
CA LYS A 53 0.85 13.46 3.91
C LYS A 53 -0.30 12.47 4.13
N CYS A 54 -0.05 11.32 4.77
CA CYS A 54 -1.10 10.39 5.20
C CYS A 54 -1.86 10.85 6.46
N GLY A 55 -1.35 11.84 7.20
CA GLY A 55 -1.85 12.20 8.53
C GLY A 55 -1.72 11.06 9.56
N ASN A 56 -0.73 10.17 9.37
CA ASN A 56 -0.53 8.98 10.20
C ASN A 56 0.98 8.69 10.37
N ASP A 57 1.49 8.93 11.57
CA ASP A 57 2.90 8.72 11.98
C ASP A 57 3.34 7.25 11.98
N THR A 58 2.39 6.32 12.03
CA THR A 58 2.64 4.87 11.97
C THR A 58 2.40 4.27 10.59
N ALA A 59 2.07 5.08 9.57
CA ALA A 59 1.84 4.57 8.22
C ALA A 59 3.02 3.75 7.71
N VAL A 60 2.68 2.64 7.04
CA VAL A 60 3.61 1.69 6.42
C VAL A 60 3.35 1.61 4.92
N ALA A 61 4.41 1.44 4.12
CA ALA A 61 4.26 1.24 2.69
C ALA A 61 3.49 -0.07 2.38
N PRO A 62 2.80 -0.14 1.22
CA PRO A 62 2.66 0.91 0.21
C PRO A 62 1.58 1.95 0.58
N GLN A 63 1.81 3.19 0.17
CA GLN A 63 0.86 4.30 0.24
C GLN A 63 0.77 4.94 -1.15
N ILE A 64 -0.44 5.23 -1.61
CA ILE A 64 -0.72 5.70 -2.96
C ILE A 64 -1.12 7.17 -2.88
N PHE A 65 -0.51 7.95 -3.77
CA PHE A 65 -0.77 9.36 -3.95
C PHE A 65 -1.04 9.62 -5.44
N ASN A 66 -1.93 10.57 -5.72
CA ASN A 66 -2.05 11.18 -7.03
C ASN A 66 -1.57 12.62 -6.87
N ASP A 67 -0.40 12.91 -7.43
CA ASP A 67 0.41 14.09 -7.10
C ASP A 67 0.62 14.23 -5.58
N ASP A 68 0.17 15.33 -4.97
CA ASP A 68 0.25 15.58 -3.53
C ASP A 68 -0.98 15.09 -2.75
N VAL A 69 -1.96 14.49 -3.43
CA VAL A 69 -3.22 14.06 -2.82
C VAL A 69 -3.10 12.62 -2.37
N TYR A 70 -3.25 12.39 -1.05
CA TYR A 70 -3.35 11.04 -0.51
C TYR A 70 -4.60 10.32 -1.05
N ILE A 71 -4.41 9.11 -1.58
CA ILE A 71 -5.46 8.28 -2.15
C ILE A 71 -5.82 7.14 -1.20
N GLY A 72 -4.83 6.40 -0.72
CA GLY A 72 -5.07 5.29 0.20
C GLY A 72 -3.89 4.34 0.35
N ASN A 73 -4.10 3.31 1.19
CA ASN A 73 -3.19 2.21 1.41
C ASN A 73 -3.55 0.99 0.54
N TYR A 74 -2.80 -0.11 0.69
CA TYR A 74 -3.07 -1.34 -0.07
C TYR A 74 -4.49 -1.92 0.12
N PRO A 75 -5.03 -2.09 1.35
CA PRO A 75 -6.39 -2.60 1.52
C PRO A 75 -7.45 -1.81 0.73
N ALA A 76 -7.39 -0.49 0.77
CA ALA A 76 -8.32 0.36 0.01
C ALA A 76 -8.15 0.20 -1.51
N PHE A 77 -6.90 0.08 -1.99
CA PHE A 77 -6.61 -0.21 -3.38
C PHE A 77 -7.15 -1.57 -3.82
N ALA A 78 -6.89 -2.63 -3.03
CA ALA A 78 -7.35 -3.98 -3.33
C ALA A 78 -8.88 -4.04 -3.41
N GLN A 79 -9.57 -3.39 -2.48
CA GLN A 79 -11.03 -3.25 -2.51
C GLN A 79 -11.50 -2.53 -3.79
N ALA A 80 -10.85 -1.43 -4.18
CA ALA A 80 -11.21 -0.72 -5.42
C ALA A 80 -10.97 -1.56 -6.68
N VAL A 81 -9.97 -2.45 -6.69
CA VAL A 81 -9.77 -3.42 -7.77
C VAL A 81 -10.88 -4.46 -7.80
N GLU A 82 -11.24 -5.03 -6.63
CA GLU A 82 -12.33 -6.00 -6.49
C GLU A 82 -13.69 -5.43 -6.89
N GLU A 83 -13.94 -4.16 -6.61
CA GLU A 83 -15.15 -3.43 -6.98
C GLU A 83 -15.13 -2.89 -8.41
N GLU A 84 -14.06 -3.12 -9.19
CA GLU A 84 -13.84 -2.57 -10.54
C GLU A 84 -13.83 -1.03 -10.62
N ARG A 85 -13.62 -0.34 -9.49
CA ARG A 85 -13.64 1.13 -9.35
C ARG A 85 -12.25 1.76 -9.27
N ILE A 86 -11.24 1.09 -9.81
CA ILE A 86 -9.85 1.51 -9.64
C ILE A 86 -9.55 2.92 -10.18
N LEU A 87 -10.15 3.32 -11.30
CA LEU A 87 -9.91 4.65 -11.87
C LEU A 87 -10.51 5.78 -11.02
N GLU A 88 -11.69 5.54 -10.44
CA GLU A 88 -12.34 6.46 -9.49
C GLU A 88 -11.51 6.57 -8.20
N PHE A 89 -11.07 5.43 -7.67
CA PHE A 89 -10.20 5.38 -6.49
C PHE A 89 -8.92 6.19 -6.71
N LEU A 90 -8.27 6.03 -7.86
CA LEU A 90 -7.06 6.78 -8.22
C LEU A 90 -7.32 8.25 -8.60
N LYS A 91 -8.58 8.67 -8.71
CA LYS A 91 -9.00 10.03 -9.14
C LYS A 91 -8.50 10.40 -10.54
N ILE A 92 -8.56 9.45 -11.48
CA ILE A 92 -8.12 9.64 -12.88
C ILE A 92 -9.31 9.81 -13.84
N ALA A 93 -10.53 9.50 -13.38
CA ALA A 93 -11.77 9.61 -14.13
C ALA A 93 -12.90 10.19 -13.27
#